data_AF-A0A060C5P2-F1
#
_entry.id   AF-A0A060C5P2-F1
#
_cell.length_a   1.000
_cell.length_b   1.000
_cell.length_c   1.000
_cell.angle_alpha   90.00
_cell.angle_beta   90.00
_cell.angle_gamma   90.00
#
_symmetry.space_group_name_H-M   'P 1'
#
loop_
_entity.id
_entity.type
_entity.pdbx_description
1 polymer ?
#
loop_
_entity_poly.entity_id
_entity_poly.type
_entity_poly.pdbx_seq_one_letter_code
_entity_poly.pdbx_strand_id
1 'polypeptide(L)'
;MSSPSARPPTARKPRAYERYLPSHWNEYTILRVDRAELSKNIVRGFMAFDRFLESHPEYQNRVNFIAITQPSRLDVAEYRQYLDDMSATAGRINARYANVETGWQPIQIIMGESYPRVLAAMK
;
A
#
# COMPACT_ATOMS: atom_id res chain seq x y z
N MET A 1 -4.97 43.75 23.49
CA MET A 1 -3.77 42.89 23.41
C MET A 1 -4.25 41.49 23.10
N SER A 2 -4.21 41.09 21.83
CA SER A 2 -4.71 39.79 21.37
C SER A 2 -3.52 38.87 21.12
N SER A 3 -3.45 37.76 21.84
CA SER A 3 -2.44 36.72 21.65
C SER A 3 -2.58 36.06 20.27
N PRO A 4 -1.49 35.84 19.51
CA PRO A 4 -1.57 35.11 18.27
C PRO A 4 -1.58 33.60 18.55
N SER A 5 -2.71 32.95 18.23
CA SER A 5 -2.84 31.50 18.16
C SER A 5 -1.89 30.97 17.07
N ALA A 6 -0.85 30.24 17.48
CA ALA A 6 0.08 29.57 16.59
C ALA A 6 -0.63 28.38 15.91
N ARG A 7 -0.74 28.40 14.58
CA ARG A 7 -1.15 27.24 13.78
C ARG A 7 -0.08 26.13 13.87
N PRO A 8 -0.45 24.85 13.90
CA PRO A 8 0.53 23.77 13.92
C PRO A 8 1.27 23.67 12.57
N PRO A 9 2.57 23.28 12.58
CA PRO A 9 3.38 23.22 11.37
C PRO A 9 3.23 21.85 10.70
N THR A 10 2.30 21.70 9.76
CA THR A 10 2.20 20.46 8.94
C THR A 10 2.39 20.76 7.46
N ALA A 11 3.63 21.13 7.11
CA ALA A 11 4.13 21.11 5.74
C ALA A 11 5.47 20.36 5.72
N ARG A 12 5.45 19.06 6.04
CA ARG A 12 6.66 18.22 5.92
C ARG A 12 6.85 17.83 4.44
N LYS A 13 7.60 18.70 3.75
CA LYS A 13 8.24 18.62 2.42
C LYS A 13 7.77 17.48 1.45
N PRO A 14 7.12 17.81 0.31
CA PRO A 14 6.65 16.83 -0.69
C PRO A 14 7.76 15.99 -1.37
N ARG A 15 9.00 16.49 -1.45
CA ARG A 15 10.12 15.86 -2.19
C ARG A 15 10.58 14.49 -1.70
N ALA A 16 10.28 14.11 -0.45
CA ALA A 16 10.68 12.81 0.08
C ALA A 16 9.79 11.66 -0.43
N TYR A 17 8.54 11.97 -0.80
CA TYR A 17 7.57 10.95 -1.25
C TYR A 17 7.67 10.67 -2.75
N GLU A 18 8.01 11.69 -3.56
CA GLU A 18 8.25 11.56 -5.01
C GLU A 18 9.41 10.61 -5.34
N ARG A 19 10.35 10.39 -4.41
CA ARG A 19 11.44 9.41 -4.58
C ARG A 19 11.11 8.01 -4.09
N TYR A 20 10.14 7.86 -3.17
CA TYR A 20 9.94 6.60 -2.46
C TYR A 20 9.13 5.60 -3.28
N LEU A 21 8.13 6.04 -4.05
CA LEU A 21 7.30 5.10 -4.82
C LEU A 21 8.01 4.54 -6.07
N PRO A 22 8.72 5.35 -6.87
CA PRO A 22 9.43 4.83 -8.04
C PRO A 22 10.50 3.80 -7.70
N SER A 23 11.12 3.86 -6.51
CA SER A 23 12.11 2.87 -6.07
C SER A 23 11.50 1.50 -5.75
N HIS A 24 10.17 1.39 -5.67
CA HIS A 24 9.46 0.14 -5.43
C HIS A 24 8.71 -0.33 -6.67
N TRP A 25 8.84 0.33 -7.82
CA TRP A 25 8.22 -0.14 -9.06
C TRP A 25 8.95 -1.37 -9.58
N ASN A 26 8.18 -2.27 -10.18
CA ASN A 26 8.69 -3.37 -10.98
C ASN A 26 8.35 -3.12 -12.46
N GLU A 27 8.76 -4.03 -13.36
CA GLU A 27 8.42 -3.97 -14.78
C GLU A 27 6.92 -3.72 -15.00
N TYR A 28 6.09 -4.38 -14.19
CA TYR A 28 4.67 -4.10 -14.08
C TYR A 28 4.30 -3.78 -12.62
N THR A 29 3.52 -2.72 -12.40
CA THR A 29 3.07 -2.33 -11.06
C THR A 29 1.56 -2.16 -11.05
N ILE A 30 0.88 -2.95 -10.21
CA ILE A 30 -0.53 -2.74 -9.88
C ILE A 30 -0.57 -1.78 -8.69
N LEU A 31 -1.07 -0.57 -8.92
CA LEU A 31 -1.24 0.42 -7.86
C LEU A 31 -2.68 0.48 -7.40
N ARG A 32 -2.87 0.41 -6.08
CA ARG A 32 -4.15 0.61 -5.42
C ARG A 32 -4.04 1.73 -4.39
N VAL A 33 -4.97 2.67 -4.43
CA VAL A 33 -5.05 3.78 -3.48
C VAL A 33 -6.47 3.84 -2.93
N ASP A 34 -6.66 3.34 -1.71
CA ASP A 34 -7.97 3.21 -1.07
C ASP A 34 -7.87 3.49 0.44
N ARG A 35 -8.99 3.87 1.06
CA ARG A 35 -9.12 3.73 2.52
C ARG A 35 -9.31 2.26 2.87
N ALA A 36 -8.84 1.83 4.04
CA ALA A 36 -9.06 0.48 4.55
C ALA A 36 -10.53 0.31 4.99
N GLU A 37 -11.42 0.22 4.01
CA GLU A 37 -12.85 0.06 4.17
C GLU A 37 -13.30 -1.30 3.64
N LEU A 38 -14.25 -1.91 4.36
CA LEU A 38 -14.76 -3.26 4.05
C LEU A 38 -15.31 -3.36 2.62
N SER A 39 -15.97 -2.31 2.14
CA SER A 39 -16.58 -2.26 0.79
C SER A 39 -15.54 -2.23 -0.35
N LYS A 40 -14.27 -1.92 -0.05
CA LYS A 40 -13.22 -1.80 -1.06
C LYS A 40 -12.64 -3.14 -1.48
N ASN A 41 -12.93 -4.25 -0.79
CA ASN A 41 -12.48 -5.58 -1.21
C ASN A 41 -10.95 -5.67 -1.45
N ILE A 42 -10.15 -5.07 -0.57
CA ILE A 42 -8.69 -5.06 -0.65
C ILE A 42 -8.13 -6.48 -0.50
N VAL A 43 -8.58 -7.20 0.53
CA VAL A 43 -8.19 -8.61 0.77
C VAL A 43 -8.48 -9.49 -0.45
N ARG A 44 -9.67 -9.37 -1.03
CA ARG A 44 -10.04 -10.12 -2.26
C ARG A 44 -9.14 -9.74 -3.45
N GLY A 45 -8.73 -8.48 -3.55
CA GLY A 45 -7.75 -8.04 -4.54
C GLY A 45 -6.40 -8.73 -4.38
N PHE A 46 -5.91 -8.88 -3.14
CA PHE A 46 -4.69 -9.63 -2.87
C PHE A 46 -4.83 -11.12 -3.21
N MET A 47 -5.97 -11.74 -2.88
CA MET A 47 -6.23 -13.14 -3.25
C MET A 47 -6.32 -13.34 -4.76
N ALA A 48 -6.86 -12.37 -5.50
CA ALA A 48 -6.87 -12.41 -6.97
C ALA A 48 -5.44 -12.32 -7.53
N PHE A 49 -4.58 -11.50 -6.92
CA PHE A 49 -3.17 -11.41 -7.29
C PHE A 49 -2.39 -12.70 -6.99
N ASP A 50 -2.63 -13.36 -5.85
CA ASP A 50 -2.10 -14.71 -5.52
C ASP A 50 -2.43 -15.71 -6.65
N ARG A 51 -3.70 -15.78 -7.05
CA ARG A 51 -4.16 -16.65 -8.16
C ARG A 51 -3.54 -16.28 -9.50
N PHE A 52 -3.33 -14.98 -9.76
CA PHE A 52 -2.67 -14.53 -10.98
C PHE A 52 -1.22 -15.01 -11.04
N LEU A 53 -0.45 -14.85 -9.96
CA LEU A 53 0.95 -15.33 -9.89
C LEU A 53 1.07 -16.86 -9.96
N GLU A 54 0.07 -17.58 -9.47
CA GLU A 54 -0.03 -19.04 -9.59
C GLU A 54 -0.33 -19.49 -11.02
N SER A 55 -1.24 -18.82 -11.71
CA SER A 55 -1.64 -19.16 -13.08
C SER A 55 -0.67 -18.66 -14.15
N HIS A 56 0.09 -17.61 -13.85
CA HIS A 56 1.02 -16.97 -14.78
C HIS A 56 2.40 -16.77 -14.12
N PRO A 57 3.17 -17.86 -13.91
CA PRO A 57 4.47 -17.81 -13.26
C PRO A 57 5.50 -16.93 -14.00
N GLU A 58 5.30 -16.67 -15.30
CA GLU A 58 6.13 -15.78 -16.11
C GLU A 58 6.13 -14.31 -15.65
N TYR A 59 5.19 -13.92 -14.77
CA TYR A 59 5.17 -12.59 -14.16
C TYR A 59 5.80 -12.55 -12.77
N GLN A 60 6.15 -13.69 -12.16
CA GLN A 60 6.89 -13.69 -10.90
C GLN A 60 8.23 -12.95 -11.08
N ASN A 61 8.63 -12.15 -10.09
CA ASN A 61 9.74 -11.19 -10.16
C ASN A 61 9.57 -10.00 -11.10
N ARG A 62 8.51 -9.93 -11.92
CA ARG A 62 8.29 -8.83 -12.90
C ARG A 62 7.11 -7.94 -12.54
N VAL A 63 6.12 -8.47 -11.85
CA VAL A 63 4.94 -7.71 -11.37
C VAL A 63 4.97 -7.52 -9.87
N ASN A 64 4.49 -6.38 -9.39
CA ASN A 64 4.17 -6.20 -7.97
C ASN A 64 2.84 -5.46 -7.77
N PHE A 65 2.36 -5.50 -6.53
CA PHE A 65 1.13 -4.88 -6.09
C PHE A 65 1.44 -3.91 -4.94
N ILE A 66 1.23 -2.62 -5.17
CA ILE A 66 1.39 -1.57 -4.16
C ILE A 66 0.01 -1.09 -3.71
N ALA A 67 -0.32 -1.33 -2.44
CA ALA A 67 -1.53 -0.84 -1.80
C ALA A 67 -1.19 0.33 -0.87
N ILE A 68 -1.49 1.56 -1.30
CA ILE A 68 -1.43 2.74 -0.44
C ILE A 68 -2.76 2.84 0.29
N THR A 69 -2.74 2.70 1.62
CA THR A 69 -3.95 2.61 2.43
C THR A 69 -3.97 3.61 3.56
N GLN A 70 -5.17 4.04 3.93
CA GLN A 70 -5.40 4.83 5.14
C GLN A 70 -6.33 4.04 6.07
N PRO A 71 -5.92 3.76 7.32
CA PRO A 71 -6.82 3.21 8.34
C PRO A 71 -8.09 4.04 8.48
N SER A 72 -9.22 3.37 8.65
CA SER A 72 -10.52 4.00 8.83
C SER A 72 -11.21 3.35 10.03
N ARG A 73 -11.89 4.14 10.86
CA ARG A 73 -12.77 3.67 11.96
C ARG A 73 -12.11 2.63 12.89
N LEU A 74 -10.93 2.95 13.43
CA LEU A 74 -10.20 2.06 14.34
C LEU A 74 -10.91 1.78 15.66
N ASP A 75 -11.92 2.58 15.99
CA ASP A 75 -12.88 2.38 17.08
C ASP A 75 -13.84 1.21 16.83
N VAL A 76 -14.01 0.77 15.58
CA VAL A 76 -14.87 -0.34 15.18
C VAL A 76 -14.05 -1.61 15.00
N ALA A 77 -14.46 -2.70 15.67
CA ALA A 77 -13.69 -3.94 15.72
C ALA A 77 -13.49 -4.58 14.34
N GLU A 78 -14.52 -4.57 13.51
CA GLU A 78 -14.53 -5.13 12.15
C GLU A 78 -13.52 -4.44 11.24
N TYR A 79 -13.30 -3.13 11.43
CA TYR A 79 -12.32 -2.37 10.66
C TYR A 79 -10.89 -2.67 11.10
N ARG A 80 -10.67 -2.93 12.40
CA ARG A 80 -9.37 -3.41 12.91
C ARG A 80 -9.08 -4.81 12.37
N GLN A 81 -10.06 -5.73 12.48
CA GLN A 81 -9.93 -7.08 11.94
C GLN A 81 -9.60 -7.07 10.44
N TYR A 82 -10.22 -6.17 9.69
CA TYR A 82 -9.94 -6.07 8.26
C TYR A 82 -8.51 -5.61 7.95
N LEU A 83 -7.92 -4.73 8.76
CA LEU A 83 -6.51 -4.36 8.64
C LEU A 83 -5.57 -5.53 8.96
N ASP A 84 -5.94 -6.34 9.96
CA ASP A 84 -5.21 -7.54 10.33
C ASP A 84 -5.29 -8.58 9.19
N ASP A 85 -6.46 -8.79 8.62
CA ASP A 85 -6.69 -9.69 7.48
C ASP A 85 -5.91 -9.24 6.23
N MET A 86 -5.87 -7.92 5.97
CA MET A 86 -5.05 -7.34 4.89
C MET A 86 -3.57 -7.64 5.10
N SER A 87 -3.05 -7.40 6.30
CA SER A 87 -1.64 -7.60 6.63
C SER A 87 -1.26 -9.08 6.59
N ALA A 88 -2.10 -9.95 7.16
CA ALA A 88 -1.90 -11.40 7.15
C ALA A 88 -1.94 -11.98 5.73
N THR A 89 -2.88 -11.53 4.90
CA THR A 89 -3.00 -11.99 3.51
C THR A 89 -1.78 -11.58 2.69
N ALA A 90 -1.36 -10.32 2.78
CA ALA A 90 -0.15 -9.85 2.10
C ALA A 90 1.10 -10.58 2.60
N GLY A 91 1.23 -10.79 3.92
CA GLY A 91 2.33 -11.54 4.53
C GLY A 91 2.42 -12.97 4.01
N ARG A 92 1.28 -13.69 3.94
CA ARG A 92 1.21 -15.06 3.39
C ARG A 92 1.67 -15.12 1.93
N ILE A 93 1.21 -14.19 1.11
CA ILE A 93 1.57 -14.13 -0.33
C ILE A 93 3.06 -13.79 -0.49
N ASN A 94 3.55 -12.81 0.27
CA ASN A 94 4.97 -12.45 0.26
C ASN A 94 5.84 -13.62 0.72
N ALA A 95 5.45 -14.35 1.77
CA ALA A 95 6.20 -15.53 2.22
C ALA A 95 6.25 -16.65 1.16
N ARG A 96 5.22 -16.75 0.31
CA ARG A 96 5.15 -17.74 -0.77
C ARG A 96 6.04 -17.40 -1.97
N TYR A 97 6.15 -16.12 -2.33
CA TYR A 97 6.74 -15.72 -3.61
C TYR A 97 7.93 -14.75 -3.53
N ALA A 98 8.15 -14.08 -2.40
CA ALA A 98 9.23 -13.09 -2.31
C ALA A 98 10.59 -13.74 -2.62
N ASN A 99 11.41 -12.99 -3.34
CA ASN A 99 12.74 -13.43 -3.75
C ASN A 99 13.78 -12.48 -3.15
N VAL A 100 14.60 -13.00 -2.26
CA VAL A 100 15.61 -12.22 -1.53
C VAL A 100 16.77 -11.84 -2.45
N GLU A 101 17.13 -12.68 -3.42
CA GLU A 101 18.24 -12.43 -4.35
C GLU A 101 17.92 -11.25 -5.28
N THR A 102 16.68 -11.16 -5.74
CA THR A 102 16.20 -10.05 -6.58
C THR A 102 15.67 -8.87 -5.77
N GLY A 103 15.47 -9.04 -4.46
CA GLY A 103 14.78 -8.08 -3.60
C GLY A 103 13.29 -7.94 -3.92
N TRP A 104 12.71 -8.87 -4.68
CA TRP A 104 11.32 -8.79 -5.11
C TRP A 104 10.36 -9.09 -3.96
N GLN A 105 9.48 -8.12 -3.68
CA GLN A 105 8.37 -8.26 -2.76
C GLN A 105 7.05 -8.11 -3.54
N PRO A 106 6.24 -9.18 -3.66
CA PRO A 106 5.02 -9.18 -4.48
C PRO A 106 3.98 -8.15 -4.04
N ILE A 107 3.73 -8.00 -2.74
CA ILE A 107 2.74 -7.06 -2.20
C ILE A 107 3.39 -6.12 -1.19
N GLN A 108 3.17 -4.82 -1.36
CA GLN A 108 3.57 -3.79 -0.42
C GLN A 108 2.35 -3.01 0.07
N ILE A 109 2.16 -2.96 1.38
CA ILE A 109 1.13 -2.12 2.01
C ILE A 109 1.82 -0.90 2.58
N ILE A 110 1.45 0.28 2.08
CA ILE A 110 1.99 1.56 2.52
C ILE A 110 0.88 2.31 3.24
N MET A 111 1.00 2.46 4.56
CA MET A 111 0.04 3.22 5.35
C MET A 111 0.41 4.72 5.40
N GLY A 112 -0.56 5.61 5.24
CA GLY A 112 -0.40 7.03 5.61
C GLY A 112 -1.21 8.04 4.81
N GLU A 113 -1.51 9.18 5.46
CA GLU A 113 -2.10 10.37 4.84
C GLU A 113 -1.04 11.15 4.07
N SER A 114 -1.07 11.09 2.74
CA SER A 114 -0.37 12.07 1.93
C SER A 114 -0.99 12.11 0.54
N TYR A 115 -1.90 13.06 0.32
CA TYR A 115 -2.37 13.46 -1.01
C TYR A 115 -1.21 13.67 -2.02
N PRO A 116 -0.04 14.22 -1.61
CA PRO A 116 1.16 14.22 -2.44
C PRO A 116 1.72 12.84 -2.81
N ARG A 117 1.65 11.84 -1.92
CA ARG A 117 2.11 10.46 -2.18
C ARG A 117 1.25 9.79 -3.25
N VAL A 118 -0.07 10.04 -3.23
CA VAL A 118 -1.00 9.53 -4.25
C VAL A 118 -0.73 10.17 -5.62
N LEU A 119 -0.57 11.50 -5.66
CA LEU A 119 -0.27 12.23 -6.90
C LEU A 119 1.10 11.86 -7.50
N ALA A 120 2.09 11.53 -6.68
CA ALA A 120 3.39 11.04 -7.14
C ALA A 120 3.34 9.60 -7.69
N ALA A 121 2.37 8.80 -7.26
CA ALA A 121 2.19 7.42 -7.74
C ALA A 121 1.54 7.34 -9.13
N MET A 122 0.88 8.42 -9.58
CA MET A 122 0.08 8.48 -10.81
C MET A 122 0.79 9.17 -11.98
N LYS A 123 2.02 9.63 -11.81
CA LYS A 123 2.86 10.20 -12.87
C LYS A 123 3.86 9.16 -13.36
#